data_AF-A0A3C0GID8-F1
#
_entry.id   AF-A0A3C0GID8-F1
#
_cell.length_a   1.000
_cell.length_b   1.000
_cell.length_c   1.000
_cell.angle_alpha   90.00
_cell.angle_beta   90.00
_cell.angle_gamma   90.00
#
_symmetry.space_group_name_H-M   'P 1'
#
loop_
_entity.id
_entity.type
_entity.pdbx_description
1 polymer ?
#
loop_
_entity_poly.entity_id
_entity_poly.type
_entity_poly.pdbx_seq_one_letter_code
_entity_poly.pdbx_strand_id
1 'polypeptide(L)'
;LYKQPNPNTYLATFARFLIENKDHPYSKGVIDKGFQQFINNYVMQFELATKVPINFVGSIAHYLRDELTSVLLRNDLIVGVIRQRPIEGLVEFHRSNM
;
A
#
# COMPACT_ATOMS: atom_id res chain seq x y z
N LEU A 1 -3.84 19.55 -13.76
CA LEU A 1 -2.92 18.43 -13.50
C LEU A 1 -3.03 17.32 -14.56
N TYR A 2 -4.20 16.69 -14.75
CA TYR A 2 -4.39 15.56 -15.69
C TYR A 2 -4.19 15.85 -17.19
N LYS A 3 -3.97 17.11 -17.58
CA LYS A 3 -3.72 17.52 -18.98
C LYS A 3 -2.26 17.91 -19.25
N GLN A 4 -1.37 17.80 -18.26
CA GLN A 4 0.07 18.03 -18.42
C GLN A 4 0.80 16.69 -18.65
N PRO A 5 1.97 16.69 -19.33
CA PRO A 5 2.77 15.48 -19.45
C PRO A 5 3.22 14.96 -18.08
N ASN A 6 3.12 13.64 -17.87
CA ASN A 6 3.60 12.90 -16.69
C ASN A 6 3.01 13.33 -15.32
N PRO A 7 1.67 13.41 -15.15
CA PRO A 7 1.04 13.77 -13.87
C PRO A 7 1.41 12.78 -12.75
N ASN A 8 1.65 11.50 -13.10
CA ASN A 8 2.07 10.47 -12.16
C ASN A 8 3.45 10.75 -11.54
N THR A 9 4.37 11.36 -12.31
CA THR A 9 5.71 11.71 -11.79
C THR A 9 5.62 12.87 -10.80
N TYR A 10 4.80 13.88 -11.10
CA TYR A 10 4.55 14.98 -10.18
C TYR A 10 3.87 14.49 -8.90
N LEU A 11 2.88 13.61 -8.98
CA LEU A 11 2.24 13.03 -7.79
C LEU A 11 3.21 12.18 -6.95
N ALA A 12 4.17 11.51 -7.59
CA ALA A 12 5.19 10.73 -6.88
C ALA A 12 6.09 11.59 -6.00
N THR A 13 6.33 12.86 -6.33
CA THR A 13 7.13 13.76 -5.47
C THR A 13 6.42 14.08 -4.16
N PHE A 14 5.09 14.25 -4.19
CA PHE A 14 4.29 14.42 -2.97
C PHE A 14 4.21 13.15 -2.13
N ALA A 15 4.15 11.99 -2.78
CA ALA A 15 4.18 10.71 -2.07
C ALA A 15 5.48 10.55 -1.27
N ARG A 16 6.62 10.93 -1.87
CA ARG A 16 7.91 10.95 -1.17
C ARG A 16 7.90 11.89 0.04
N PHE A 17 7.42 13.12 -0.14
CA PHE A 17 7.30 14.10 0.96
C PHE A 17 6.44 13.56 2.13
N LEU A 18 5.30 12.92 1.82
CA LEU A 18 4.44 12.32 2.83
C LEU A 18 5.13 11.18 3.59
N ILE A 19 5.87 10.33 2.90
CA ILE A 19 6.62 9.22 3.50
C ILE A 19 7.72 9.76 4.42
N GLU A 20 8.49 10.75 3.97
CA GLU A 20 9.59 11.35 4.74
C GLU A 20 9.08 12.09 6.00
N ASN A 21 7.82 12.54 6.00
CA ASN A 21 7.20 13.27 7.11
C ASN A 21 6.05 12.51 7.77
N LYS A 22 6.02 11.16 7.66
CA LYS A 22 4.87 10.33 8.06
C LYS A 22 4.51 10.41 9.55
N ASP A 23 5.48 10.74 10.40
CA ASP A 23 5.28 10.90 11.85
C ASP A 23 4.63 12.22 12.24
N HIS A 24 4.61 13.21 11.34
CA HIS A 24 3.92 14.47 11.58
C HIS A 24 2.39 14.22 11.62
N PRO A 25 1.64 14.75 12.62
CA PRO A 25 0.23 14.44 12.81
C PRO A 25 -0.64 14.65 11.56
N TYR A 26 -0.35 15.70 10.80
CA TYR A 26 -1.04 15.97 9.55
C TYR A 26 -0.79 14.89 8.49
N SER A 27 0.47 14.53 8.24
CA SER A 27 0.85 13.51 7.27
C SER A 27 0.25 12.16 7.64
N LYS A 28 0.32 11.79 8.93
CA LYS A 28 -0.32 10.59 9.46
C LYS A 28 -1.81 10.57 9.18
N GLY A 29 -2.51 11.69 9.41
CA GLY A 29 -3.93 11.82 9.10
C GLY A 29 -4.25 11.68 7.60
N VAL A 30 -3.40 12.24 6.73
CA VAL A 30 -3.56 12.11 5.26
C VAL A 30 -3.34 10.67 4.81
N ILE A 31 -2.29 10.00 5.30
CA ILE A 31 -1.98 8.60 5.00
C ILE A 31 -3.12 7.69 5.46
N ASP A 32 -3.55 7.84 6.71
CA ASP A 32 -4.61 7.01 7.30
C ASP A 32 -5.93 7.14 6.53
N LYS A 33 -6.33 8.39 6.23
CA LYS A 33 -7.53 8.66 5.43
C LYS A 33 -7.42 8.07 4.02
N GLY A 34 -6.27 8.22 3.37
CA GLY A 34 -6.03 7.69 2.03
C GLY A 34 -6.14 6.17 1.97
N PHE A 35 -5.51 5.46 2.92
CA PHE A 35 -5.62 4.01 3.01
C PHE A 35 -7.03 3.56 3.38
N GLN A 36 -7.70 4.21 4.32
CA GLN A 36 -9.08 3.84 4.68
C GLN A 36 -10.03 4.01 3.48
N GLN A 37 -9.88 5.09 2.70
CA GLN A 37 -10.63 5.27 1.46
C GLN A 37 -10.33 4.17 0.44
N PHE A 38 -9.05 3.77 0.31
CA PHE A 38 -8.67 2.68 -0.57
C PHE A 38 -9.33 1.35 -0.14
N ILE A 39 -9.29 1.02 1.15
CA ILE A 39 -9.92 -0.20 1.68
C ILE A 39 -11.43 -0.20 1.41
N ASN A 40 -12.12 0.88 1.77
CA ASN A 40 -13.58 0.97 1.62
C ASN A 40 -14.01 0.82 0.16
N ASN A 41 -13.31 1.48 -0.76
CA ASN A 41 -13.75 1.59 -2.14
C ASN A 41 -13.25 0.46 -3.02
N TYR A 42 -12.07 -0.11 -2.74
CA TYR A 42 -11.41 -1.06 -3.63
C TYR A 42 -11.26 -2.46 -3.06
N VAL A 43 -11.20 -2.62 -1.74
CA VAL A 43 -10.99 -3.94 -1.12
C VAL A 43 -12.31 -4.51 -0.63
N MET A 44 -13.09 -3.75 0.12
CA MET A 44 -14.31 -4.22 0.76
C MET A 44 -15.46 -4.53 -0.21
N GLN A 45 -15.31 -4.21 -1.50
CA GLN A 45 -16.25 -4.61 -2.54
C GLN A 45 -16.23 -6.13 -2.82
N PHE A 46 -15.16 -6.83 -2.41
CA PHE A 46 -15.04 -8.27 -2.62
C PHE A 46 -15.64 -9.03 -1.41
N GLU A 47 -16.59 -9.93 -1.65
CA GLU A 47 -17.26 -10.72 -0.59
C GLU A 47 -16.28 -11.54 0.27
N LEU A 48 -15.14 -11.93 -0.30
CA LEU A 48 -14.11 -12.71 0.38
C LEU A 48 -13.01 -11.86 1.04
N ALA A 49 -13.12 -10.52 1.03
CA ALA A 49 -12.05 -9.63 1.49
C ALA A 49 -11.52 -9.94 2.90
N THR A 50 -12.41 -10.28 3.83
CA THR A 50 -12.05 -10.63 5.23
C THR A 50 -11.60 -12.08 5.42
N LYS A 51 -11.68 -12.91 4.37
CA LYS A 51 -11.41 -14.35 4.44
C LYS A 51 -10.10 -14.76 3.77
N VAL A 52 -9.47 -13.86 3.02
CA VAL A 52 -8.24 -14.15 2.28
C VAL A 52 -7.13 -13.15 2.62
N PRO A 53 -5.85 -13.58 2.59
CA PRO A 53 -4.73 -12.65 2.75
C PRO A 53 -4.67 -11.63 1.61
N ILE A 54 -4.55 -10.35 1.96
CA ILE A 54 -4.39 -9.27 0.99
C ILE A 54 -2.90 -8.95 0.84
N ASN A 55 -2.40 -9.18 -0.38
CA ASN A 55 -1.01 -8.94 -0.73
C ASN A 55 -0.88 -7.57 -1.43
N PHE A 56 0.18 -6.83 -1.12
CA PHE A 56 0.49 -5.55 -1.76
C PHE A 56 1.88 -5.57 -2.38
N VAL A 57 2.00 -4.88 -3.53
CA VAL A 57 3.30 -4.67 -4.19
C VAL A 57 3.45 -3.21 -4.57
N GLY A 58 4.65 -2.66 -4.33
CA GLY A 58 5.03 -1.31 -4.77
C GLY A 58 5.73 -0.50 -3.68
N SER A 59 6.37 0.60 -4.08
CA SER A 59 7.15 1.46 -3.18
C SER A 59 6.30 2.04 -2.04
N ILE A 60 5.10 2.52 -2.33
CA ILE A 60 4.21 3.11 -1.31
C ILE A 60 3.83 2.08 -0.25
N ALA A 61 3.37 0.89 -0.67
CA ALA A 61 3.00 -0.18 0.25
C ALA A 61 4.22 -0.66 1.07
N HIS A 62 5.42 -0.65 0.49
CA HIS A 62 6.64 -1.02 1.20
C HIS A 62 7.06 0.01 2.25
N TYR A 63 7.10 1.30 1.90
CA TYR A 63 7.55 2.36 2.81
C TYR A 63 6.51 2.74 3.88
N LEU A 64 5.23 2.52 3.58
CA LEU A 64 4.11 2.74 4.51
C LEU A 64 3.53 1.42 5.02
N ARG A 65 4.39 0.40 5.19
CA ARG A 65 3.98 -0.96 5.59
C ARG A 65 3.23 -0.93 6.91
N ASP A 66 3.74 -0.23 7.91
CA ASP A 66 3.18 -0.25 9.27
C ASP A 66 1.80 0.43 9.30
N GLU A 67 1.66 1.53 8.58
CA GLU A 67 0.42 2.28 8.43
C GLU A 67 -0.62 1.45 7.66
N LEU A 68 -0.21 0.80 6.57
CA LEU A 68 -1.07 -0.09 5.78
C LEU A 68 -1.51 -1.30 6.61
N THR A 69 -0.60 -1.96 7.32
CA THR A 69 -0.90 -3.07 8.22
C THR A 69 -1.89 -2.64 9.31
N SER A 70 -1.69 -1.46 9.91
CA SER A 70 -2.62 -0.94 10.91
C SER A 70 -4.03 -0.71 10.34
N VAL A 71 -4.15 -0.19 9.12
CA VAL A 71 -5.45 0.03 8.49
C VAL A 71 -6.12 -1.31 8.16
N LEU A 72 -5.39 -2.29 7.64
CA LEU A 72 -5.93 -3.62 7.35
C LEU A 72 -6.48 -4.29 8.62
N LEU A 73 -5.70 -4.31 9.70
CA LEU A 73 -6.12 -4.94 10.96
C LEU A 73 -7.34 -4.26 11.58
N ARG A 74 -7.46 -2.93 11.49
CA ARG A 74 -8.66 -2.20 11.97
C ARG A 74 -9.93 -2.49 11.17
N ASN A 75 -9.81 -3.05 9.97
CA ASN A 75 -10.93 -3.40 9.10
C ASN A 75 -11.18 -4.92 9.04
N ASP A 76 -10.65 -5.68 10.02
CA ASP A 76 -10.76 -7.14 10.09
C ASP A 76 -10.25 -7.86 8.83
N LEU A 77 -9.23 -7.27 8.18
CA LEU A 77 -8.60 -7.83 6.99
C LEU A 77 -7.34 -8.61 7.34
N ILE A 78 -7.11 -9.68 6.58
CA ILE A 78 -5.95 -10.55 6.78
C ILE A 78 -4.76 -9.96 6.01
N VAL A 79 -3.71 -9.60 6.75
CA VAL A 79 -2.47 -9.06 6.16
C VAL A 79 -1.72 -10.18 5.45
N GLY A 80 -1.50 -10.02 4.15
CA GLY A 80 -0.66 -10.90 3.36
C GLY A 80 0.77 -10.37 3.20
N VAL A 81 1.38 -10.74 2.10
CA VAL A 81 2.73 -10.36 1.71
C VAL A 81 2.76 -8.94 1.17
N ILE A 82 3.63 -8.10 1.73
CA ILE A 82 3.90 -6.74 1.26
C ILE A 82 5.33 -6.69 0.73
N ARG A 83 5.51 -6.45 -0.58
CA ARG A 83 6.82 -6.40 -1.25
C ARG A 83 7.03 -5.10 -2.02
N GLN A 84 8.28 -4.70 -2.20
CA GLN A 84 8.59 -3.49 -2.97
C GLN A 84 8.52 -3.76 -4.48
N ARG A 85 9.07 -4.90 -4.91
CA ARG A 85 9.17 -5.28 -6.33
C ARG A 85 8.60 -6.68 -6.54
N PRO A 86 7.83 -6.93 -7.62
CA PRO A 86 7.27 -8.26 -7.89
C PRO A 86 8.33 -9.36 -8.05
N ILE A 87 9.50 -9.00 -8.61
CA ILE A 87 10.56 -9.97 -8.94
C ILE A 87 11.12 -10.70 -7.72
N GLU A 88 11.05 -10.11 -6.53
CA GLU A 88 11.51 -10.74 -5.29
C GLU A 88 10.73 -12.02 -4.99
N GLY A 89 9.42 -12.05 -5.28
CA GLY A 89 8.59 -13.25 -5.12
C GLY A 89 8.98 -14.37 -6.08
N LEU A 90 9.31 -14.02 -7.31
CA LEU A 90 9.71 -14.98 -8.33
C LEU A 90 11.07 -15.60 -8.01
N VAL A 91 12.05 -14.78 -7.58
CA VAL A 91 13.38 -15.25 -7.20
C VAL A 91 13.30 -16.22 -6.03
N GLU A 92 12.50 -15.90 -5.01
CA GLU A 92 12.33 -16.75 -3.83
C GLU A 92 11.69 -18.11 -4.18
N PHE A 93 10.65 -18.11 -5.02
CA PHE A 93 10.01 -19.34 -5.50
C PHE A 93 10.97 -20.26 -6.27
N HIS A 94 11.83 -19.71 -7.12
CA HIS A 94 12.82 -20.51 -7.85
C HIS A 94 13.97 -20.98 -6.96
N ARG A 95 14.34 -20.22 -5.92
CA ARG A 95 15.35 -20.64 -4.93
C ARG A 95 14.85 -21.75 -4.01
N SER A 96 13.58 -21.74 -3.62
CA SER A 96 13.00 -22.78 -2.74
C SER A 96 12.75 -24.11 -3.43
N ASN A 97 12.73 -24.13 -4.77
CA ASN A 97 12.51 -25.32 -5.60
C ASN A 97 13.83 -25.91 -6.16
N MET A 98 14.98 -25.43 -5.69
CA MET A 98 16.30 -26.07 -5.84
C MET A 98 16.67 -26.78 -4.54
#